data_AF-A0A843AJ10-F1
#
_entry.id   AF-A0A843AJ10-F1
#
_cell.length_a   1.000
_cell.length_b   1.000
_cell.length_c   1.000
_cell.angle_alpha   90.00
_cell.angle_beta   90.00
_cell.angle_gamma   90.00
#
_symmetry.space_group_name_H-M   'P 1'
#
loop_
_entity.id
_entity.type
_entity.pdbx_description
1 polymer ?
#
loop_
_entity_poly.entity_id
_entity_poly.type
_entity_poly.pdbx_seq_one_letter_code
_entity_poly.pdbx_strand_id
1 'polypeptide(L)' 'MKINSKNLKKILVKNSKGKKIKVNLSVKGKYLFVKVLKIAKKTKYTINIPKNIVSDNIGNLLKSKVALRYLSK' A
#
# COMPACT_ATOMS: atom_id res chain seq x y z
N MET A 1 -6.73 1.70 -12.78
CA MET A 1 -6.81 0.88 -11.57
C MET A 1 -7.97 1.41 -10.76
N LYS A 2 -8.94 0.58 -10.42
CA LYS A 2 -10.02 0.95 -9.49
C LYS A 2 -9.67 0.34 -8.14
N ILE A 3 -9.64 1.16 -7.09
CA ILE A 3 -9.58 0.66 -5.71
C ILE A 3 -10.73 1.32 -4.96
N ASN A 4 -11.62 0.50 -4.41
CA ASN A 4 -12.65 0.99 -3.53
C ASN A 4 -11.99 1.59 -2.27
N SER A 5 -12.36 2.82 -1.91
CA SER A 5 -11.85 3.52 -0.73
C SER A 5 -12.00 2.69 0.57
N LYS A 6 -13.04 1.87 0.68
CA LYS A 6 -13.23 0.93 1.81
C LYS A 6 -12.16 -0.17 1.87
N ASN A 7 -11.64 -0.60 0.71
CA ASN A 7 -10.61 -1.64 0.62
C ASN A 7 -9.18 -1.08 0.80
N LEU A 8 -8.95 0.23 0.63
CA LEU A 8 -7.66 0.86 0.92
C LEU A 8 -7.23 0.65 2.37
N LYS A 9 -8.18 0.69 3.33
CA LYS A 9 -7.90 0.48 4.76
C LYS A 9 -7.29 -0.90 5.09
N LYS A 10 -7.40 -1.87 4.16
CA LYS A 10 -6.83 -3.22 4.29
C LYS A 10 -5.35 -3.30 3.86
N ILE A 11 -4.83 -2.26 3.20
CA ILE A 11 -3.41 -2.19 2.85
C ILE A 11 -2.61 -1.87 4.13
N LEU A 12 -1.58 -2.69 4.40
CA LEU A 12 -0.80 -2.59 5.62
C LEU A 12 0.63 -2.19 5.32
N VAL A 13 1.09 -1.11 5.92
CA VAL A 13 2.49 -0.69 5.86
C VAL A 13 3.16 -1.01 7.19
N LYS A 14 4.29 -1.71 7.13
CA LYS A 14 5.12 -2.08 8.28
C LYS A 14 6.52 -1.48 8.13
N ASN A 15 7.15 -1.12 9.24
CA ASN A 15 8.57 -0.73 9.27
C ASN A 15 9.48 -1.97 9.36
N SER A 16 10.80 -1.74 9.44
CA SER A 16 11.82 -2.78 9.54
C SER A 16 11.67 -3.67 10.78
N LYS A 17 11.03 -3.15 11.84
CA LYS A 17 10.72 -3.87 13.08
C LYS A 17 9.39 -4.66 13.00
N GLY A 18 8.74 -4.69 11.83
CA GLY A 18 7.44 -5.34 11.64
C GLY A 18 6.24 -4.58 12.22
N LYS A 19 6.46 -3.41 12.82
CA LYS A 19 5.39 -2.59 13.43
C LYS A 19 4.56 -1.92 12.34
N LYS A 20 3.23 -2.02 12.45
CA LYS A 20 2.28 -1.32 11.57
C LYS A 20 2.42 0.20 11.79
N ILE A 21 2.53 0.95 10.71
CA ILE A 21 2.60 2.40 10.73
C ILE A 21 1.32 3.00 10.14
N LYS A 22 0.93 4.17 10.66
CA LYS A 22 -0.20 4.93 10.12
C LYS A 22 0.24 5.61 8.81
N VAL A 23 -0.53 5.39 7.75
CA VAL A 23 -0.28 5.97 6.43
C VAL A 23 -1.58 6.55 5.87
N ASN A 24 -1.44 7.59 5.05
CA ASN A 24 -2.54 8.11 4.27
C ASN A 24 -2.48 7.46 2.88
N LEU A 25 -3.59 6.87 2.47
CA LEU A 25 -3.74 6.18 1.20
C LEU A 25 -4.71 6.97 0.32
N SER A 26 -4.35 7.17 -0.94
CA SER A 26 -5.23 7.80 -1.92
C SER A 26 -5.00 7.19 -3.30
N VAL A 27 -6.05 7.13 -4.11
CA VAL A 27 -5.95 6.75 -5.52
C VAL A 27 -6.16 8.00 -6.37
N LYS A 28 -5.24 8.26 -7.30
CA LYS A 28 -5.43 9.29 -8.33
C LYS A 28 -5.14 8.67 -9.68
N GLY A 29 -6.15 8.64 -10.54
CA GLY A 29 -6.08 7.99 -11.85
C GLY A 29 -5.66 6.51 -11.74
N LYS A 30 -4.50 6.17 -12.31
CA LYS A 30 -3.96 4.80 -12.34
C LYS A 30 -3.01 4.49 -11.17
N TYR A 31 -2.76 5.43 -10.27
CA TYR A 31 -1.74 5.32 -9.22
C TYR A 31 -2.34 5.24 -7.81
N LEU A 32 -1.74 4.37 -6.99
CA LEU A 32 -1.96 4.29 -5.55
C LEU A 32 -0.84 5.08 -4.85
N PHE A 33 -1.22 6.14 -4.16
CA PHE A 33 -0.31 6.94 -3.36
C PHE A 33 -0.36 6.49 -1.90
N VAL A 34 0.82 6.22 -1.35
CA VAL A 34 1.03 5.83 0.04
C VAL A 34 1.89 6.90 0.70
N LYS A 35 1.27 7.77 1.52
CA LYS A 35 1.99 8.82 2.24
C LYS A 35 2.24 8.41 3.68
N VAL A 36 3.51 8.25 4.03
CA VAL A 36 3.97 8.03 5.41
C VAL A 36 4.17 9.40 6.06
N LEU A 37 3.49 9.69 7.17
CA LEU A 37 3.53 11.02 7.80
C LEU A 37 4.92 11.37 8.37
N LYS A 38 5.60 10.39 8.96
CA LYS A 38 6.95 10.56 9.53
C LYS A 38 7.81 9.39 9.07
N ILE A 39 8.68 9.65 8.11
CA ILE A 39 9.63 8.65 7.62
C ILE A 39 10.91 8.74 8.44
N ALA A 40 11.33 7.62 9.02
CA ALA A 40 12.63 7.53 9.67
C ALA A 40 13.68 7.25 8.60
N LYS A 41 14.83 7.92 8.66
CA LYS A 41 15.93 7.70 7.73
C LYS A 41 16.46 6.27 7.81
N LYS A 42 17.05 5.77 6.72
CA LYS A 42 17.66 4.42 6.61
C LYS A 42 16.76 3.27 7.10
N THR A 43 15.43 3.43 7.05
CA THR A 43 14.46 2.45 7.52
C THR A 43 13.80 1.73 6.32
N LYS A 44 13.72 0.40 6.42
CA LYS A 44 12.96 -0.41 5.46
C LYS A 44 11.47 -0.36 5.80
N TYR A 45 10.65 -0.22 4.77
CA TYR A 45 9.21 -0.25 4.85
C TYR A 45 8.65 -1.28 3.89
N THR A 46 7.66 -2.04 4.34
CA THR A 46 6.99 -3.07 3.56
C THR A 46 5.51 -2.72 3.43
N ILE A 47 5.05 -2.53 2.20
CA ILE A 47 3.65 -2.28 1.85
C ILE A 47 3.04 -3.61 1.42
N ASN A 48 2.08 -4.10 2.20
CA ASN A 48 1.37 -5.34 1.93
C ASN A 48 0.00 -5.01 1.34
N ILE A 49 -0.22 -5.46 0.11
CA ILE A 49 -1.48 -5.35 -0.62
C ILE A 49 -2.11 -6.75 -0.64
N PRO A 50 -3.20 -6.99 0.11
CA PRO A 50 -3.90 -8.28 0.07
C PRO A 50 -4.51 -8.57 -1.31
N LYS A 51 -4.79 -9.84 -1.60
CA LYS A 51 -5.55 -10.25 -2.79
C LYS A 51 -6.94 -9.61 -2.79
N ASN A 52 -7.49 -9.40 -3.98
CA ASN A 52 -8.84 -8.88 -4.22
C ASN A 52 -9.11 -7.47 -3.66
N ILE A 53 -8.05 -6.69 -3.40
CA ILE A 53 -8.16 -5.30 -2.93
C ILE A 53 -8.10 -4.30 -4.07
N VAL A 54 -7.27 -4.59 -5.07
CA VAL A 54 -6.99 -3.73 -6.21
C VAL A 54 -7.56 -4.38 -7.45
N SER A 55 -8.22 -3.61 -8.31
CA SER A 55 -8.62 -4.07 -9.64
C SER A 55 -8.02 -3.20 -10.74
N ASP A 56 -7.90 -3.75 -11.93
CA ASP A 56 -7.58 -2.96 -13.12
C ASP A 56 -8.77 -2.06 -13.54
N ASN A 57 -8.67 -1.43 -14.72
CA ASN A 57 -9.73 -0.56 -15.24
C ASN A 57 -11.01 -1.33 -15.65
N ILE A 58 -10.85 -2.59 -16.04
CA ILE A 58 -11.90 -3.46 -16.57
C ILE A 58 -12.59 -4.22 -15.41
N GLY A 59 -11.98 -4.24 -14.23
CA GLY A 59 -12.52 -4.84 -13.01
C GLY A 59 -11.83 -6.13 -12.58
N ASN A 60 -10.77 -6.57 -13.28
CA ASN A 60 -10.03 -7.76 -12.90
C ASN A 60 -9.32 -7.52 -11.57
N LEU A 61 -9.67 -8.32 -10.57
CA LEU A 61 -9.09 -8.26 -9.24
C LEU A 61 -7.68 -8.83 -9.23
N LEU A 62 -6.80 -8.21 -8.46
CA LEU A 62 -5.46 -8.71 -8.17
C LEU A 62 -5.57 -10.00 -7.36
N LYS A 63 -5.36 -11.15 -8.01
CA LYS A 63 -5.59 -12.48 -7.41
C LYS A 63 -4.60 -12.84 -6.30
N SER A 64 -3.43 -12.22 -6.30
CA SER A 64 -2.33 -12.54 -5.37
C SER A 64 -2.03 -11.40 -4.42
N LYS A 65 -1.57 -11.75 -3.22
CA LYS A 65 -0.98 -10.77 -2.29
C LYS A 65 0.31 -10.24 -2.91
N VAL A 66 0.53 -8.93 -2.81
CA VAL A 66 1.77 -8.27 -3.24
C VAL A 66 2.42 -7.61 -2.03
N ALA A 67 3.76 -7.73 -1.93
CA ALA A 67 4.56 -7.06 -0.94
C ALA A 67 5.62 -6.18 -1.62
N LEU A 68 5.47 -4.87 -1.51
CA LEU A 68 6.43 -3.90 -2.04
C LEU A 68 7.37 -3.45 -0.93
N ARG A 69 8.66 -3.30 -1.24
CA ARG A 69 9.70 -2.89 -0.28
C ARG A 69 10.23 -1.51 -0.68
N TYR A 70 10.38 -0.65 0.32
CA TYR A 70 10.95 0.69 0.16
C TYR A 70 12.02 0.92 1.24
N LEU A 71 13.18 1.44 0.85
CA LEU A 71 14.24 1.87 1.76
C LEU A 71 14.30 3.40 1.74
N SER A 72 14.02 4.03 2.87
CA SER A 72 14.18 5.48 2.98
C SER A 72 15.65 5.87 2.93
N LYS A 73 15.97 6.95 2.21
CA LYS A 73 17.31 7.56 2.25
C LYS A 73 17.56 8.28 3.59
#